data_AF-A0A850B2Z3-F1
#
_entry.id   AF-A0A850B2Z3-F1
#
_cell.length_a   1.000
_cell.length_b   1.000
_cell.length_c   1.000
_cell.angle_alpha   90.00
_cell.angle_beta   90.00
_cell.angle_gamma   90.00
#
_symmetry.space_group_name_H-M   'P 1'
#
loop_
_entity.id
_entity.type
_entity.pdbx_description
1 polymer ?
#
loop_
_entity_poly.entity_id
_entity_poly.type
_entity_poly.pdbx_seq_one_letter_code
_entity_poly.pdbx_strand_id
1 'polypeptide(L)'
;MAPSPSPRRTIIGDDLPNIPWEDRPEGCSTVLWRYSANPVIPRDLIPTSNSIFNSAVVPFNGRFAGVFRVDDTCRNMQLHAGRSEDGIRWTIEPERIRFVCDDPEIGRWQYGYDPRVCRLDDRYYVTWCNGYHGPTIGVGWTEDFETFHQIENAFLPFNRNGVLFPRKIRGKYAMYSRPSDNGHTPFGDIYYSESPDLCHWGRHRFVMRPNGGWQSTKIGAGPTPIETTEGWLLIYHGVLTSCNGFVYSTGAALLDIDEPWKTLYRTAPYILAPQTLYECVGDVPNVAFPCAALSDAATGRLAFYYGCADTVTGLAFAQVDELIAFIKENSRV
;
A
#
# COMPACT_ATOMS: atom_id res chain seq x y z
N MET A 1 -8.42 39.76 19.95
CA MET A 1 -7.65 38.54 19.67
C MET A 1 -7.79 38.26 18.19
N ALA A 2 -6.69 38.32 17.43
CA ALA A 2 -6.72 37.83 16.06
C ALA A 2 -7.07 36.33 16.11
N PRO A 3 -7.94 35.82 15.23
CA PRO A 3 -8.16 34.38 15.15
C PRO A 3 -6.80 33.71 14.93
N SER A 4 -6.49 32.73 15.77
CA SER A 4 -5.36 31.81 15.54
C SER A 4 -5.45 31.34 14.08
N PRO A 5 -4.37 31.44 13.28
CA PRO A 5 -4.40 30.95 11.91
C PRO A 5 -4.85 29.49 11.96
N SER A 6 -5.91 29.15 11.22
CA SER A 6 -6.35 27.77 11.10
C SER A 6 -5.14 26.91 10.74
N PRO A 7 -4.91 25.77 11.42
CA PRO A 7 -3.76 24.93 11.12
C PRO A 7 -3.74 24.61 9.63
N ARG A 8 -2.57 24.76 9.01
CA ARG A 8 -2.37 24.54 7.57
C ARG A 8 -2.73 23.08 7.26
N ARG A 9 -3.78 22.87 6.47
CA ARG A 9 -4.16 21.53 5.99
C ARG A 9 -3.27 21.14 4.81
N THR A 10 -2.29 20.29 5.05
CA THR A 10 -1.37 19.79 4.01
C THR A 10 -1.95 18.61 3.24
N ILE A 11 -2.72 17.73 3.87
CA ILE A 11 -3.43 16.63 3.22
C ILE A 11 -4.73 17.17 2.60
N ILE A 12 -5.00 16.78 1.36
CA ILE A 12 -6.27 17.03 0.67
C ILE A 12 -7.10 15.75 0.78
N GLY A 13 -7.97 15.69 1.78
CA GLY A 13 -8.76 14.49 2.08
C GLY A 13 -9.74 14.68 3.24
N ASP A 14 -10.32 13.58 3.69
CA ASP A 14 -11.31 13.56 4.78
C ASP A 14 -10.63 13.63 6.16
N ASP A 15 -11.33 14.19 7.14
CA ASP A 15 -10.90 14.18 8.54
C ASP A 15 -11.09 12.77 9.11
N LEU A 16 -10.13 12.29 9.92
CA LEU A 16 -10.17 10.95 10.50
C LEU A 16 -9.78 11.01 11.99
N PRO A 17 -10.64 11.59 12.85
CA PRO A 17 -10.29 11.87 14.23
C PRO A 17 -9.94 10.61 15.04
N ASN A 18 -10.53 9.47 14.68
CA ASN A 18 -10.30 8.16 15.27
C ASN A 18 -9.18 7.34 14.60
N ILE A 19 -8.32 7.96 13.79
CA ILE A 19 -7.14 7.28 13.21
C ILE A 19 -6.34 6.56 14.32
N PRO A 20 -5.93 5.30 14.13
CA PRO A 20 -5.04 4.63 15.07
C PRO A 20 -3.75 5.45 15.22
N TRP A 21 -3.34 5.71 16.45
CA TRP A 21 -2.23 6.61 16.73
C TRP A 21 -1.53 6.30 18.05
N GLU A 22 -0.21 6.44 18.04
CA GLU A 22 0.64 6.49 19.22
C GLU A 22 1.65 7.63 19.03
N ASP A 23 1.79 8.49 20.03
CA ASP A 23 2.74 9.61 19.94
C ASP A 23 4.18 9.10 19.81
N ARG A 24 5.01 9.90 19.13
CA ARG A 24 6.42 9.57 18.92
C ARG A 24 7.11 9.37 20.29
N PRO A 25 7.80 8.23 20.51
CA PRO A 25 8.54 8.00 21.74
C PRO A 25 9.57 9.10 22.00
N GLU A 26 9.79 9.44 23.27
CA GLU A 26 10.79 10.42 23.67
C GLU A 26 12.19 10.02 23.17
N GLY A 27 12.91 10.96 22.56
CA GLY A 27 14.24 10.72 21.99
C GLY A 27 14.26 10.00 20.63
N CYS A 28 13.10 9.61 20.08
CA CYS A 28 13.03 9.05 18.72
C CYS A 28 13.29 10.15 17.67
N SER A 29 14.29 9.94 16.82
CA SER A 29 14.69 10.87 15.76
C SER A 29 14.26 10.44 14.35
N THR A 30 13.60 9.28 14.22
CA THR A 30 13.16 8.80 12.91
C THR A 30 11.88 9.51 12.48
N VAL A 31 11.79 9.84 11.19
CA VAL A 31 10.62 10.51 10.61
C VAL A 31 9.33 9.67 10.75
N LEU A 32 9.49 8.35 10.76
CA LEU A 32 8.44 7.37 10.97
C LEU A 32 8.84 6.46 12.13
N TRP A 33 7.91 6.23 13.07
CA TRP A 33 8.14 5.39 14.25
C TRP A 33 7.14 4.25 14.31
N ARG A 34 7.57 3.12 14.85
CA ARG A 34 6.75 1.91 14.95
C ARG A 34 5.80 1.99 16.13
N TYR A 35 4.63 1.36 16.00
CA TYR A 35 3.76 1.11 17.13
C TYR A 35 4.45 0.21 18.16
N SER A 36 4.42 0.60 19.42
CA SER A 36 5.13 -0.06 20.52
C SER A 36 4.71 -1.51 20.74
N ALA A 37 3.45 -1.85 20.44
CA ALA A 37 2.88 -3.19 20.61
C ALA A 37 2.76 -3.99 19.30
N ASN A 38 3.58 -3.68 18.29
CA ASN A 38 3.65 -4.50 17.08
C ASN A 38 4.04 -5.97 17.38
N PRO A 39 3.57 -6.93 16.56
CA PRO A 39 2.66 -6.77 15.42
C PRO A 39 1.18 -6.60 15.82
N VAL A 40 0.41 -5.84 15.03
CA VAL A 40 -1.03 -5.59 15.27
C VAL A 40 -1.92 -6.73 14.77
N ILE A 41 -1.48 -7.46 13.74
CA ILE A 41 -2.16 -8.68 13.27
C ILE A 41 -1.15 -9.83 13.33
N PRO A 42 -1.35 -10.80 14.23
CA PRO A 42 -0.49 -11.98 14.33
C PRO A 42 -0.74 -12.95 13.17
N ARG A 43 0.19 -13.90 12.98
CA ARG A 43 0.18 -14.83 11.84
C ARG A 43 -0.97 -15.85 11.88
N ASP A 44 -1.48 -16.13 13.08
CA ASP A 44 -2.42 -17.19 13.44
C ASP A 44 -3.77 -16.62 13.92
N LEU A 45 -4.13 -15.39 13.50
CA LEU A 45 -5.36 -14.73 13.93
C LEU A 45 -6.64 -15.49 13.52
N ILE A 46 -6.61 -16.19 12.38
CA ILE A 46 -7.74 -17.02 11.91
C ILE A 46 -7.31 -18.50 11.83
N PRO A 47 -8.23 -19.47 11.98
CA PRO A 47 -7.87 -20.89 12.14
C PRO A 47 -7.02 -21.49 11.00
N THR A 48 -7.14 -20.94 9.80
CA THR A 48 -6.50 -21.44 8.58
C THR A 48 -5.23 -20.68 8.19
N SER A 49 -4.89 -19.58 8.89
CA SER A 49 -3.78 -18.73 8.48
C SER A 49 -2.44 -19.31 8.89
N ASN A 50 -1.55 -19.48 7.91
CA ASN A 50 -0.12 -19.58 8.18
C ASN A 50 0.48 -18.20 8.48
N SER A 51 0.10 -17.18 7.70
CA SER A 51 0.55 -15.79 7.87
C SER A 51 -0.45 -14.78 7.33
N ILE A 52 -0.46 -13.59 7.94
CA ILE A 52 -1.34 -12.46 7.58
C ILE A 52 -0.52 -11.17 7.54
N PHE A 53 -0.32 -10.64 6.34
CA PHE A 53 0.59 -9.52 6.07
C PHE A 53 0.17 -8.78 4.80
N ASN A 54 0.86 -7.70 4.44
CA ASN A 54 0.59 -6.93 3.21
C ASN A 54 -0.88 -6.53 3.02
N SER A 55 -1.53 -6.12 4.11
CA SER A 55 -2.98 -5.84 4.17
C SER A 55 -3.34 -4.42 3.74
N ALA A 56 -4.52 -4.27 3.13
CA ALA A 56 -5.11 -2.98 2.77
C ALA A 56 -6.17 -2.57 3.79
N VAL A 57 -6.16 -1.30 4.21
CA VAL A 57 -7.07 -0.74 5.22
C VAL A 57 -7.57 0.62 4.77
N VAL A 58 -8.86 0.89 5.00
CA VAL A 58 -9.52 2.17 4.72
C VAL A 58 -10.53 2.54 5.81
N PRO A 59 -10.85 3.84 5.98
CA PRO A 59 -12.00 4.25 6.76
C PRO A 59 -13.30 3.80 6.09
N PHE A 60 -14.22 3.26 6.90
CA PHE A 60 -15.52 2.76 6.44
C PHE A 60 -16.57 2.92 7.54
N ASN A 61 -17.65 3.67 7.26
CA ASN A 61 -18.78 3.88 8.18
C ASN A 61 -18.37 4.33 9.61
N GLY A 62 -17.44 5.29 9.71
CA GLY A 62 -16.93 5.80 10.99
C GLY A 62 -15.97 4.85 11.73
N ARG A 63 -15.66 3.70 11.12
CA ARG A 63 -14.77 2.64 11.61
C ARG A 63 -13.75 2.30 10.52
N PHE A 64 -13.23 1.08 10.52
CA PHE A 64 -12.25 0.60 9.54
C PHE A 64 -12.69 -0.71 8.90
N ALA A 65 -12.43 -0.84 7.62
CA ALA A 65 -12.54 -2.08 6.86
C ALA A 65 -11.25 -2.34 6.09
N GLY A 66 -11.04 -3.57 5.66
CA GLY A 66 -9.83 -3.93 4.95
C GLY A 66 -9.95 -5.19 4.12
N VAL A 67 -8.94 -5.39 3.27
CA VAL A 67 -8.71 -6.61 2.50
C VAL A 67 -7.32 -7.10 2.86
N PHE A 68 -7.27 -8.31 3.41
CA PHE A 68 -6.09 -8.89 4.06
C PHE A 68 -5.55 -10.00 3.17
N ARG A 69 -4.25 -9.98 2.87
CA ARG A 69 -3.60 -11.16 2.31
C ARG A 69 -3.42 -12.15 3.44
N VAL A 70 -3.92 -13.36 3.21
CA VAL A 70 -3.73 -14.52 4.08
C VAL A 70 -3.10 -15.61 3.25
N ASP A 71 -1.93 -16.08 3.67
CA ASP A 71 -1.38 -17.33 3.17
C ASP A 71 -1.92 -18.45 4.08
N ASP A 72 -2.60 -19.44 3.52
CA ASP A 72 -3.15 -20.57 4.29
C ASP A 72 -2.05 -21.59 4.69
N THR A 73 -2.40 -22.62 5.46
CA THR A 73 -1.47 -23.68 5.87
C THR A 73 -0.98 -24.58 4.72
N CYS A 74 -1.56 -24.45 3.52
CA CYS A 74 -1.04 -25.03 2.28
C CYS A 74 -0.19 -24.03 1.47
N ARG A 75 0.07 -22.82 2.01
CA ARG A 75 0.76 -21.70 1.36
C ARG A 75 0.04 -21.18 0.10
N ASN A 76 -1.27 -21.38 -0.01
CA ASN A 76 -2.05 -20.68 -1.02
C ASN A 76 -2.27 -19.24 -0.58
N MET A 77 -2.07 -18.31 -1.50
CA MET A 77 -2.25 -16.88 -1.25
C MET A 77 -3.70 -16.47 -1.54
N GLN A 78 -4.38 -15.96 -0.51
CA GLN A 78 -5.80 -15.63 -0.54
C GLN A 78 -6.06 -14.19 -0.06
N LEU A 79 -7.25 -13.68 -0.36
CA LEU A 79 -7.73 -12.37 0.11
C LEU A 79 -8.94 -12.56 1.01
N HIS A 80 -8.92 -11.95 2.19
CA HIS A 80 -9.99 -12.02 3.19
C HIS A 80 -10.48 -10.61 3.50
N ALA A 81 -11.78 -10.44 3.71
CA ALA A 81 -12.32 -9.19 4.22
C ALA A 81 -12.11 -9.11 5.74
N GLY A 82 -12.06 -7.90 6.29
CA GLY A 82 -11.99 -7.71 7.74
C GLY A 82 -12.48 -6.33 8.17
N ARG A 83 -12.84 -6.23 9.44
CA ARG A 83 -13.37 -5.01 10.06
C ARG A 83 -12.68 -4.73 11.40
N SER A 84 -12.62 -3.46 11.76
CA SER A 84 -12.06 -3.01 13.03
C SER A 84 -12.74 -1.73 13.51
N GLU A 85 -12.95 -1.63 14.82
CA GLU A 85 -13.47 -0.43 15.48
C GLU A 85 -12.41 0.68 15.61
N ASP A 86 -11.16 0.27 15.85
CA ASP A 86 -10.04 1.17 16.23
C ASP A 86 -8.88 1.15 15.23
N GLY A 87 -8.94 0.30 14.20
CA GLY A 87 -7.89 0.10 13.21
C GLY A 87 -6.73 -0.77 13.72
N ILE A 88 -6.71 -1.18 14.97
CA ILE A 88 -5.63 -1.97 15.56
C ILE A 88 -6.09 -3.42 15.78
N ARG A 89 -7.27 -3.61 16.35
CA ARG A 89 -7.84 -4.93 16.64
C ARG A 89 -8.78 -5.33 15.51
N TRP A 90 -8.42 -6.38 14.79
CA TRP A 90 -9.13 -6.81 13.60
C TRP A 90 -9.94 -8.09 13.84
N THR A 91 -11.14 -8.12 13.28
CA THR A 91 -11.87 -9.35 13.00
C THR A 91 -11.76 -9.59 11.49
N ILE A 92 -11.10 -10.69 11.10
CA ILE A 92 -10.91 -11.08 9.71
C ILE A 92 -11.80 -12.30 9.43
N GLU A 93 -12.46 -12.29 8.29
CA GLU A 93 -13.31 -13.40 7.87
C GLU A 93 -12.48 -14.68 7.71
N PRO A 94 -12.94 -15.83 8.23
CA PRO A 94 -12.18 -17.09 8.15
C PRO A 94 -12.10 -17.63 6.72
N GLU A 95 -13.07 -17.28 5.88
CA GLU A 95 -13.14 -17.69 4.48
C GLU A 95 -12.64 -16.57 3.56
N ARG A 96 -12.03 -16.95 2.44
CA ARG A 96 -11.62 -15.98 1.42
C ARG A 96 -12.81 -15.26 0.82
N ILE A 97 -12.54 -14.06 0.32
CA ILE A 97 -13.43 -13.33 -0.59
C ILE A 97 -13.71 -14.21 -1.81
N ARG A 98 -15.01 -14.34 -2.14
CA ARG A 98 -15.50 -14.97 -3.36
C ARG A 98 -16.04 -13.88 -4.27
N PHE A 99 -15.22 -13.48 -5.24
CA PHE A 99 -15.61 -12.43 -6.18
C PHE A 99 -16.78 -12.86 -7.07
N VAL A 100 -17.73 -11.97 -7.25
CA VAL A 100 -18.76 -12.04 -8.28
C VAL A 100 -18.13 -11.50 -9.57
N CYS A 101 -18.12 -12.29 -10.63
CA CYS A 101 -17.56 -11.91 -11.92
C CYS A 101 -18.45 -12.45 -13.05
N ASP A 102 -18.77 -11.59 -14.01
CA ASP A 102 -19.60 -11.95 -15.16
C ASP A 102 -18.82 -12.77 -16.19
N ASP A 103 -17.50 -12.61 -16.24
CA ASP A 103 -16.60 -13.37 -17.11
C ASP A 103 -16.04 -14.59 -16.34
N PRO A 104 -16.39 -15.83 -16.75
CA PRO A 104 -15.95 -17.04 -16.05
C PRO A 104 -14.45 -17.35 -16.24
N GLU A 105 -13.80 -16.84 -17.29
CA GLU A 105 -12.36 -16.97 -17.49
C GLU A 105 -11.62 -16.09 -16.49
N ILE A 106 -12.04 -14.83 -16.37
CA ILE A 106 -11.41 -13.85 -15.45
C ILE A 106 -11.74 -14.16 -13.98
N GLY A 107 -12.97 -14.61 -13.69
CA GLY A 107 -13.44 -14.96 -12.35
C GLY A 107 -12.84 -16.25 -11.77
N ARG A 108 -12.09 -17.02 -12.55
CA ARG A 108 -11.45 -18.25 -12.09
C ARG A 108 -10.26 -17.94 -11.17
N TRP A 109 -10.47 -18.11 -9.86
CA TRP A 109 -9.41 -17.92 -8.86
C TRP A 109 -8.24 -18.90 -9.02
N GLN A 110 -7.02 -18.36 -9.15
CA GLN A 110 -5.76 -19.13 -9.07
C GLN A 110 -5.03 -18.83 -7.76
N TYR A 111 -4.73 -17.54 -7.54
CA TYR A 111 -4.18 -16.98 -6.30
C TYR A 111 -4.40 -15.47 -6.29
N GLY A 112 -4.32 -14.85 -5.12
CA GLY A 112 -4.40 -13.40 -4.99
C GLY A 112 -3.68 -12.89 -3.74
N TYR A 113 -2.89 -11.83 -3.89
CA TYR A 113 -2.10 -11.27 -2.79
C TYR A 113 -1.80 -9.79 -2.96
N ASP A 114 -1.25 -9.19 -1.92
CA ASP A 114 -0.78 -7.80 -1.89
C ASP A 114 -1.88 -6.78 -2.29
N PRO A 115 -3.08 -6.86 -1.68
CA PRO A 115 -4.18 -5.96 -2.00
C PRO A 115 -3.83 -4.50 -1.67
N ARG A 116 -4.38 -3.58 -2.45
CA ARG A 116 -4.55 -2.15 -2.12
C ARG A 116 -6.01 -1.81 -2.25
N VAL A 117 -6.47 -0.89 -1.41
CA VAL A 117 -7.85 -0.41 -1.41
C VAL A 117 -7.85 1.12 -1.37
N CYS A 118 -8.67 1.74 -2.21
CA CYS A 118 -8.95 3.17 -2.13
C CYS A 118 -10.43 3.43 -2.38
N ARG A 119 -10.99 4.44 -1.68
CA ARG A 119 -12.27 5.01 -2.07
C ARG A 119 -12.06 5.84 -3.33
N LEU A 120 -12.88 5.63 -4.33
CA LEU A 120 -12.85 6.34 -5.61
C LEU A 120 -14.29 6.44 -6.08
N ASP A 121 -14.75 7.67 -6.29
CA ASP A 121 -16.15 8.00 -6.49
C ASP A 121 -17.00 7.48 -5.30
N ASP A 122 -18.01 6.64 -5.55
CA ASP A 122 -18.94 6.07 -4.56
C ASP A 122 -18.57 4.66 -4.06
N ARG A 123 -17.43 4.11 -4.50
CA ARG A 123 -17.04 2.72 -4.26
C ARG A 123 -15.65 2.59 -3.66
N TYR A 124 -15.39 1.42 -3.09
CA TYR A 124 -14.05 1.01 -2.69
C TYR A 124 -13.50 0.08 -3.75
N TYR A 125 -12.47 0.54 -4.45
CA TYR A 125 -11.78 -0.28 -5.44
C TYR A 125 -10.64 -1.05 -4.79
N VAL A 126 -10.52 -2.31 -5.19
CA VAL A 126 -9.49 -3.25 -4.73
C VAL A 126 -8.62 -3.60 -5.93
N THR A 127 -7.31 -3.40 -5.81
CA THR A 127 -6.31 -3.92 -6.75
C THR A 127 -5.44 -4.94 -6.04
N TRP A 128 -5.10 -6.04 -6.71
CA TRP A 128 -4.24 -7.07 -6.12
C TRP A 128 -3.38 -7.75 -7.19
N CYS A 129 -2.35 -8.47 -6.77
CA CYS A 129 -1.63 -9.36 -7.67
C CYS A 129 -2.47 -10.61 -7.91
N ASN A 130 -3.10 -10.70 -9.09
CA ASN A 130 -3.99 -11.78 -9.49
C ASN A 130 -3.25 -12.82 -10.33
N GLY A 131 -3.54 -14.10 -10.11
CA GLY A 131 -3.00 -15.19 -10.94
C GLY A 131 -3.80 -15.39 -12.21
N TYR A 132 -3.20 -15.10 -13.37
CA TYR A 132 -3.77 -15.35 -14.69
C TYR A 132 -2.66 -15.69 -15.70
N HIS A 133 -2.31 -16.99 -15.82
CA HIS A 133 -1.16 -17.47 -16.61
C HIS A 133 0.19 -16.80 -16.23
N GLY A 134 0.25 -16.23 -15.02
CA GLY A 134 1.31 -15.38 -14.53
C GLY A 134 0.74 -14.27 -13.62
N PRO A 135 1.56 -13.62 -12.78
CA PRO A 135 1.11 -12.49 -11.98
C PRO A 135 0.70 -11.30 -12.86
N THR A 136 -0.51 -10.79 -12.65
CA THR A 136 -1.00 -9.52 -13.21
C THR A 136 -1.76 -8.72 -12.14
N ILE A 137 -2.36 -7.59 -12.51
CA ILE A 137 -3.16 -6.76 -11.62
C ILE A 137 -4.64 -7.07 -11.80
N GLY A 138 -5.24 -7.75 -10.82
CA GLY A 138 -6.68 -7.86 -10.71
C GLY A 138 -7.29 -6.55 -10.24
N VAL A 139 -8.50 -6.25 -10.70
CA VAL A 139 -9.28 -5.08 -10.30
C VAL A 139 -10.67 -5.53 -9.90
N GLY A 140 -11.16 -4.98 -8.80
CA GLY A 140 -12.49 -5.23 -8.30
C GLY A 140 -12.98 -4.07 -7.46
N TRP A 141 -14.23 -4.17 -6.99
CA TRP A 141 -14.83 -3.14 -6.16
C TRP A 141 -15.85 -3.73 -5.19
N THR A 142 -16.14 -2.97 -4.14
CA THR A 142 -17.18 -3.24 -3.15
C THR A 142 -17.77 -1.92 -2.66
N GLU A 143 -19.02 -1.98 -2.20
CA GLU A 143 -19.71 -0.88 -1.52
C GLU A 143 -19.84 -1.15 -0.01
N ASP A 144 -19.68 -2.41 0.42
CA ASP A 144 -20.04 -2.89 1.76
C ASP A 144 -18.94 -3.69 2.48
N PHE A 145 -17.89 -4.14 1.77
CA PHE A 145 -16.89 -5.12 2.21
C PHE A 145 -17.46 -6.52 2.52
N GLU A 146 -18.59 -6.87 1.91
CA GLU A 146 -19.25 -8.17 2.01
C GLU A 146 -19.34 -8.82 0.62
N THR A 147 -19.87 -8.06 -0.35
CA THR A 147 -19.92 -8.47 -1.75
C THR A 147 -18.80 -7.77 -2.51
N PHE A 148 -17.97 -8.56 -3.17
CA PHE A 148 -16.86 -8.07 -3.99
C PHE A 148 -17.11 -8.45 -5.44
N HIS A 149 -17.05 -7.46 -6.32
CA HIS A 149 -17.19 -7.65 -7.76
C HIS A 149 -15.82 -7.57 -8.42
N GLN A 150 -15.48 -8.55 -9.26
CA GLN A 150 -14.26 -8.53 -10.06
C GLN A 150 -14.58 -8.08 -11.48
N ILE A 151 -13.75 -7.16 -11.99
CA ILE A 151 -13.76 -6.72 -13.39
C ILE A 151 -12.50 -7.27 -14.09
N GLU A 152 -12.27 -6.84 -15.32
CA GLU A 152 -11.09 -7.20 -16.11
C GLU A 152 -9.77 -6.97 -15.36
N ASN A 153 -8.79 -7.84 -15.61
CA ASN A 153 -7.42 -7.58 -15.20
C ASN A 153 -6.91 -6.33 -15.93
N ALA A 154 -6.23 -5.42 -15.22
CA ALA A 154 -5.81 -4.15 -15.82
C ALA A 154 -4.73 -4.32 -16.90
N PHE A 155 -3.89 -5.35 -16.79
CA PHE A 155 -2.74 -5.54 -17.66
C PHE A 155 -2.53 -7.02 -18.03
N LEU A 156 -1.70 -7.24 -19.04
CA LEU A 156 -1.11 -8.56 -19.29
C LEU A 156 -0.08 -8.92 -18.20
N PRO A 157 0.11 -10.21 -17.91
CA PRO A 157 1.29 -10.67 -17.19
C PRO A 157 2.59 -10.30 -17.95
N PHE A 158 3.69 -9.99 -17.28
CA PHE A 158 3.89 -10.04 -15.83
C PHE A 158 3.85 -8.64 -15.20
N ASN A 159 2.98 -8.43 -14.22
CA ASN A 159 2.84 -7.15 -13.53
C ASN A 159 2.43 -7.35 -12.06
N ARG A 160 2.88 -6.47 -11.16
CA ARG A 160 2.56 -6.47 -9.72
C ARG A 160 2.52 -5.05 -9.16
N ASN A 161 2.11 -4.90 -7.89
CA ASN A 161 2.06 -3.61 -7.19
C ASN A 161 1.16 -2.58 -7.91
N GLY A 162 -0.01 -3.05 -8.35
CA GLY A 162 -1.07 -2.23 -8.93
C GLY A 162 -1.70 -1.38 -7.84
N VAL A 163 -1.67 -0.05 -7.97
CA VAL A 163 -2.22 0.88 -6.98
C VAL A 163 -2.96 2.01 -7.70
N LEU A 164 -4.27 2.12 -7.45
CA LEU A 164 -5.09 3.22 -7.98
C LEU A 164 -4.81 4.53 -7.24
N PHE A 165 -5.07 5.64 -7.93
CA PHE A 165 -5.16 6.96 -7.29
C PHE A 165 -6.56 7.16 -6.72
N PRO A 166 -6.71 7.92 -5.61
CA PRO A 166 -7.99 8.09 -4.92
C PRO A 166 -8.96 9.05 -5.62
N ARG A 167 -8.60 9.55 -6.82
CA ARG A 167 -9.49 10.30 -7.71
C ARG A 167 -9.01 10.21 -9.16
N LYS A 168 -9.88 10.61 -10.08
CA LYS A 168 -9.48 10.85 -11.48
C LYS A 168 -8.47 11.98 -11.57
N ILE A 169 -7.51 11.85 -12.49
CA ILE A 169 -6.52 12.87 -12.83
C ILE A 169 -6.77 13.25 -14.29
N ARG A 170 -7.07 14.54 -14.53
CA ARG A 170 -7.48 15.05 -15.85
C ARG A 170 -8.59 14.22 -16.51
N GLY A 171 -9.58 13.83 -15.70
CA GLY A 171 -10.76 13.07 -16.14
C GLY A 171 -10.51 11.59 -16.43
N LYS A 172 -9.35 11.03 -16.07
CA LYS A 172 -9.02 9.61 -16.24
C LYS A 172 -8.74 8.94 -14.91
N TYR A 173 -9.14 7.68 -14.79
CA TYR A 173 -8.63 6.80 -13.76
C TYR A 173 -7.13 6.60 -13.96
N ALA A 174 -6.40 6.47 -12.87
CA ALA A 174 -4.95 6.41 -12.87
C ALA A 174 -4.48 5.27 -11.98
N MET A 175 -3.45 4.55 -12.42
CA MET A 175 -2.87 3.43 -11.68
C MET A 175 -1.35 3.43 -11.79
N TYR A 176 -0.67 3.23 -10.67
CA TYR A 176 0.71 2.75 -10.67
C TYR A 176 0.76 1.24 -10.84
N SER A 177 1.70 0.76 -11.62
CA SER A 177 1.99 -0.66 -11.78
C SER A 177 3.50 -0.88 -11.84
N ARG A 178 3.92 -2.15 -11.85
CA ARG A 178 5.33 -2.52 -11.80
C ARG A 178 5.56 -3.74 -12.70
N PRO A 179 5.91 -3.53 -13.99
CA PRO A 179 6.32 -4.60 -14.89
C PRO A 179 7.33 -5.53 -14.21
N SER A 180 7.09 -6.83 -14.32
CA SER A 180 7.76 -7.86 -13.53
C SER A 180 8.12 -9.07 -14.41
N ASP A 181 8.47 -10.19 -13.80
CA ASP A 181 8.67 -11.49 -14.43
C ASP A 181 7.80 -12.56 -13.76
N ASN A 182 7.95 -13.82 -14.18
CA ASN A 182 7.20 -14.96 -13.66
C ASN A 182 7.72 -15.51 -12.32
N GLY A 183 8.63 -14.81 -11.64
CA GLY A 183 9.29 -15.34 -10.44
C GLY A 183 9.69 -14.25 -9.46
N HIS A 184 10.85 -14.45 -8.83
CA HIS A 184 11.41 -13.48 -7.90
C HIS A 184 12.15 -12.37 -8.66
N THR A 185 11.37 -11.46 -9.25
CA THR A 185 11.84 -10.42 -10.18
C THR A 185 13.12 -9.72 -9.71
N PRO A 186 14.24 -9.78 -10.47
CA PRO A 186 15.50 -9.14 -10.11
C PRO A 186 15.62 -7.70 -10.66
N PHE A 187 14.52 -7.13 -11.14
CA PHE A 187 14.40 -5.76 -11.65
C PHE A 187 13.04 -5.18 -11.25
N GLY A 188 12.82 -3.88 -11.47
CA GLY A 188 11.49 -3.31 -11.36
C GLY A 188 11.46 -1.79 -11.20
N ASP A 189 10.83 -1.16 -12.18
CA ASP A 189 10.54 0.28 -12.22
C ASP A 189 9.04 0.52 -11.98
N ILE A 190 8.69 1.69 -11.44
CA ILE A 190 7.28 2.09 -11.28
C ILE A 190 6.82 2.79 -12.55
N TYR A 191 5.68 2.36 -13.07
CA TYR A 191 5.02 2.94 -14.23
C TYR A 191 3.62 3.44 -13.87
N TYR A 192 3.20 4.50 -14.54
CA TYR A 192 1.85 5.05 -14.52
C TYR A 192 1.08 4.60 -15.75
N SER A 193 -0.21 4.33 -15.62
CA SER A 193 -1.17 4.16 -16.72
C SER A 193 -2.48 4.88 -16.41
N GLU A 194 -3.20 5.30 -17.45
CA GLU A 194 -4.52 5.92 -17.32
C GLU A 194 -5.60 5.13 -18.05
N SER A 195 -6.85 5.22 -17.58
CA SER A 195 -8.01 4.57 -18.17
C SER A 195 -9.24 5.47 -18.16
N PRO A 196 -10.07 5.48 -19.22
CA PRO A 196 -11.36 6.17 -19.20
C PRO A 196 -12.44 5.42 -18.39
N ASP A 197 -12.29 4.11 -18.16
CA ASP A 197 -13.38 3.21 -17.78
C ASP A 197 -12.98 2.08 -16.81
N LEU A 198 -11.74 2.09 -16.28
CA LEU A 198 -11.12 1.06 -15.45
C LEU A 198 -10.85 -0.28 -16.13
N CYS A 199 -11.16 -0.39 -17.43
CA CYS A 199 -10.99 -1.60 -18.23
C CYS A 199 -9.86 -1.44 -19.25
N HIS A 200 -9.88 -0.35 -20.02
CA HIS A 200 -8.91 -0.10 -21.08
C HIS A 200 -7.81 0.83 -20.59
N TRP A 201 -6.61 0.29 -20.39
CA TRP A 201 -5.46 1.03 -19.85
C TRP A 201 -4.47 1.41 -20.94
N GLY A 202 -3.99 2.65 -20.91
CA GLY A 202 -3.06 3.18 -21.90
C GLY A 202 -2.24 4.35 -21.40
N ARG A 203 -1.58 5.03 -22.35
CA ARG A 203 -0.68 6.18 -22.14
C ARG A 203 0.32 5.96 -21.01
N HIS A 204 0.98 4.82 -21.05
CA HIS A 204 1.96 4.43 -20.03
C HIS A 204 3.09 5.46 -19.92
N ARG A 205 3.52 5.75 -18.69
CA ARG A 205 4.63 6.67 -18.40
C ARG A 205 5.56 6.05 -17.36
N PHE A 206 6.85 6.14 -17.62
CA PHE A 206 7.87 5.83 -16.62
C PHE A 206 7.78 6.86 -15.49
N VAL A 207 7.79 6.41 -14.24
CA VAL A 207 7.77 7.28 -13.05
C VAL A 207 9.17 7.36 -12.45
N MET A 208 9.69 6.22 -11.98
CA MET A 208 11.01 6.14 -11.38
C MET A 208 11.56 4.71 -11.44
N ARG A 209 12.89 4.59 -11.31
CA ARG A 209 13.66 3.33 -11.32
C ARG A 209 14.51 3.16 -10.06
N PRO A 210 15.07 1.97 -9.79
CA PRO A 210 16.07 1.76 -8.76
C PRO A 210 17.20 2.81 -8.82
N ASN A 211 17.66 3.28 -7.65
CA ASN A 211 18.63 4.38 -7.55
C ASN A 211 19.66 4.15 -6.42
N GLY A 212 20.36 3.01 -6.51
CA GLY A 212 21.45 2.64 -5.60
C GLY A 212 21.02 2.35 -4.16
N GLY A 213 21.97 1.91 -3.33
CA GLY A 213 21.76 1.65 -1.89
C GLY A 213 20.61 0.67 -1.61
N TRP A 214 19.75 1.02 -0.66
CA TRP A 214 18.61 0.20 -0.20
C TRP A 214 17.55 -0.10 -1.28
N GLN A 215 17.58 0.63 -2.40
CA GLN A 215 16.61 0.57 -3.49
C GLN A 215 17.30 0.31 -4.83
N SER A 216 18.34 -0.52 -4.81
CA SER A 216 19.23 -0.77 -5.95
C SER A 216 18.76 -1.88 -6.90
N THR A 217 17.95 -2.83 -6.42
CA THR A 217 17.51 -3.98 -7.22
C THR A 217 16.18 -3.70 -7.92
N LYS A 218 15.17 -3.30 -7.16
CA LYS A 218 13.82 -3.01 -7.68
C LYS A 218 13.08 -2.09 -6.72
N ILE A 219 12.06 -1.42 -7.23
CA ILE A 219 11.11 -0.63 -6.45
C ILE A 219 9.68 -0.96 -6.87
N GLY A 220 8.70 -0.59 -6.04
CA GLY A 220 7.29 -0.73 -6.36
C GLY A 220 6.41 0.12 -5.46
N ALA A 221 5.26 0.55 -5.97
CA ALA A 221 4.29 1.33 -5.22
C ALA A 221 3.81 0.57 -3.98
N GLY A 222 3.57 1.29 -2.90
CA GLY A 222 3.08 0.76 -1.63
C GLY A 222 1.58 1.05 -1.45
N PRO A 223 1.19 1.87 -0.48
CA PRO A 223 -0.16 2.40 -0.30
C PRO A 223 -0.67 3.25 -1.47
N THR A 224 -1.99 3.46 -1.49
CA THR A 224 -2.67 4.50 -2.27
C THR A 224 -1.97 5.85 -2.10
N PRO A 225 -1.60 6.55 -3.19
CA PRO A 225 -0.98 7.87 -3.10
C PRO A 225 -1.87 8.86 -2.34
N ILE A 226 -1.28 9.60 -1.41
CA ILE A 226 -1.98 10.60 -0.61
C ILE A 226 -1.89 11.95 -1.32
N GLU A 227 -3.03 12.59 -1.56
CA GLU A 227 -3.07 13.91 -2.16
C GLU A 227 -2.67 14.97 -1.13
N THR A 228 -1.74 15.84 -1.48
CA THR A 228 -1.26 16.92 -0.61
C THR A 228 -1.12 18.22 -1.37
N THR A 229 -1.00 19.34 -0.64
CA THR A 229 -0.70 20.66 -1.23
C THR A 229 0.66 20.72 -1.91
N GLU A 230 1.51 19.70 -1.73
CA GLU A 230 2.88 19.62 -2.26
C GLU A 230 3.01 18.55 -3.36
N GLY A 231 1.87 18.00 -3.83
CA GLY A 231 1.79 16.94 -4.83
C GLY A 231 1.28 15.62 -4.26
N TRP A 232 1.44 14.54 -5.03
CA TRP A 232 1.12 13.19 -4.57
C TRP A 232 2.25 12.65 -3.69
N LEU A 233 1.95 12.38 -2.43
CA LEU A 233 2.83 11.64 -1.54
C LEU A 233 2.71 10.14 -1.84
N LEU A 234 3.75 9.59 -2.45
CA LEU A 234 3.88 8.17 -2.73
C LEU A 234 4.83 7.52 -1.72
N ILE A 235 4.31 6.60 -0.92
CA ILE A 235 5.11 5.67 -0.13
C ILE A 235 5.38 4.42 -0.98
N TYR A 236 6.63 4.01 -1.07
CA TYR A 236 7.04 2.92 -1.97
C TYR A 236 8.08 2.01 -1.30
N HIS A 237 8.11 0.74 -1.71
CA HIS A 237 9.16 -0.17 -1.27
C HIS A 237 10.34 -0.16 -2.24
N GLY A 238 11.51 -0.49 -1.72
CA GLY A 238 12.75 -0.66 -2.46
C GLY A 238 13.54 -1.82 -1.90
N VAL A 239 14.32 -2.44 -2.79
CA VAL A 239 15.02 -3.69 -2.51
C VAL A 239 16.51 -3.54 -2.70
N LEU A 240 17.27 -4.03 -1.72
CA LEU A 240 18.68 -4.35 -1.81
C LEU A 240 18.84 -5.87 -1.92
N THR A 241 19.70 -6.33 -2.82
CA THR A 241 20.11 -7.74 -2.87
C THR A 241 21.43 -7.92 -2.14
N SER A 242 21.38 -8.59 -0.99
CA SER A 242 22.56 -9.07 -0.26
C SER A 242 23.03 -10.42 -0.80
N CYS A 243 24.16 -10.93 -0.31
CA CYS A 243 24.60 -12.30 -0.62
C CYS A 243 23.61 -13.39 -0.15
N ASN A 244 22.71 -13.07 0.79
CA ASN A 244 21.74 -14.02 1.36
C ASN A 244 20.29 -13.74 0.92
N GLY A 245 20.09 -12.88 -0.09
CA GLY A 245 18.77 -12.56 -0.63
C GLY A 245 18.36 -11.11 -0.45
N PHE A 246 17.05 -10.85 -0.56
CA PHE A 246 16.48 -9.51 -0.61
C PHE A 246 16.26 -8.90 0.77
N VAL A 247 16.46 -7.58 0.87
CA VAL A 247 16.06 -6.75 2.01
C VAL A 247 15.07 -5.71 1.49
N TYR A 248 13.83 -5.74 1.97
CA TYR A 248 12.78 -4.81 1.56
C TYR A 248 12.66 -3.68 2.59
N SER A 249 12.95 -2.45 2.17
CA SER A 249 12.78 -1.24 2.96
C SER A 249 11.75 -0.31 2.27
N THR A 250 11.33 0.73 2.98
CA THR A 250 10.33 1.71 2.52
C THR A 250 10.96 3.09 2.39
N GLY A 251 10.61 3.82 1.33
CA GLY A 251 10.93 5.23 1.12
C GLY A 251 9.69 6.03 0.75
N ALA A 252 9.88 7.31 0.45
CA ALA A 252 8.81 8.20 0.03
C ALA A 252 9.25 9.15 -1.08
N ALA A 253 8.28 9.58 -1.89
CA ALA A 253 8.49 10.53 -2.97
C ALA A 253 7.29 11.48 -3.09
N LEU A 254 7.55 12.70 -3.57
CA LEU A 254 6.54 13.67 -3.96
C LEU A 254 6.49 13.76 -5.47
N LEU A 255 5.31 13.60 -6.04
CA LEU A 255 5.07 13.49 -7.47
C LEU A 255 4.11 14.60 -7.90
N ASP A 256 4.27 15.12 -9.11
CA ASP A 256 3.47 16.23 -9.61
C ASP A 256 1.97 15.92 -9.59
N ILE A 257 1.16 16.89 -9.17
CA ILE A 257 -0.28 16.71 -8.92
C ILE A 257 -1.08 16.37 -10.20
N ASP A 258 -0.67 16.92 -11.35
CA ASP A 258 -1.35 16.79 -12.63
C ASP A 258 -0.69 15.75 -13.54
N GLU A 259 0.63 15.59 -13.41
CA GLU A 259 1.45 14.66 -14.17
C GLU A 259 2.23 13.74 -13.22
N PRO A 260 1.55 12.80 -12.53
CA PRO A 260 2.12 12.05 -11.42
C PRO A 260 3.25 11.09 -11.81
N TRP A 261 3.59 10.97 -13.09
CA TRP A 261 4.83 10.33 -13.52
C TRP A 261 6.07 11.21 -13.37
N LYS A 262 5.93 12.49 -13.04
CA LYS A 262 7.04 13.39 -12.74
C LYS A 262 7.34 13.36 -11.26
N THR A 263 8.44 12.72 -10.88
CA THR A 263 8.95 12.77 -9.50
C THR A 263 9.58 14.14 -9.24
N LEU A 264 9.06 14.85 -8.24
CA LEU A 264 9.55 16.16 -7.80
C LEU A 264 10.66 16.01 -6.75
N TYR A 265 10.43 15.12 -5.78
CA TYR A 265 11.36 14.81 -4.71
C TYR A 265 11.31 13.32 -4.37
N ARG A 266 12.42 12.74 -3.92
CA ARG A 266 12.48 11.31 -3.57
C ARG A 266 13.58 11.05 -2.55
N THR A 267 13.24 10.36 -1.46
CA THR A 267 14.18 10.13 -0.37
C THR A 267 15.42 9.35 -0.81
N ALA A 268 16.59 9.91 -0.47
CA ALA A 268 17.88 9.22 -0.48
C ALA A 268 17.89 8.07 0.55
N PRO A 269 17.66 8.33 1.85
CA PRO A 269 17.51 7.28 2.86
C PRO A 269 16.15 6.58 2.74
N TYR A 270 16.05 5.39 3.32
CA TYR A 270 14.76 4.79 3.63
C TYR A 270 14.11 5.55 4.80
N ILE A 271 12.78 5.48 4.90
CA ILE A 271 12.01 5.97 6.05
C ILE A 271 11.67 4.84 7.04
N LEU A 272 11.72 3.58 6.59
CA LEU A 272 11.56 2.37 7.40
C LEU A 272 12.37 1.24 6.77
N ALA A 273 13.11 0.48 7.57
CA ALA A 273 13.83 -0.72 7.13
C ALA A 273 13.71 -1.82 8.19
N PRO A 274 13.79 -3.11 7.82
CA PRO A 274 13.71 -4.23 8.76
C PRO A 274 14.80 -4.12 9.83
N GLN A 275 14.37 -4.06 11.09
CA GLN A 275 15.26 -3.92 12.25
C GLN A 275 14.77 -4.73 13.45
N THR A 276 13.45 -4.82 13.65
CA THR A 276 12.89 -5.56 14.77
C THR A 276 12.83 -7.06 14.47
N LEU A 277 12.72 -7.89 15.52
CA LEU A 277 12.69 -9.34 15.35
C LEU A 277 11.55 -9.79 14.43
N TYR A 278 10.37 -9.17 14.54
CA TYR A 278 9.20 -9.51 13.70
C TYR A 278 9.33 -9.05 12.24
N GLU A 279 10.32 -8.21 11.90
CA GLU A 279 10.63 -7.79 10.52
C GLU A 279 11.80 -8.58 9.92
N CYS A 280 12.73 -9.01 10.78
CA CYS A 280 13.94 -9.73 10.39
C CYS A 280 13.76 -11.25 10.40
N VAL A 281 12.78 -11.78 11.14
CA VAL A 281 12.54 -13.23 11.29
C VAL A 281 11.10 -13.55 10.95
N GLY A 282 10.92 -14.50 10.04
CA GLY A 282 9.63 -14.94 9.55
C GLY A 282 9.76 -15.81 8.31
N ASP A 283 8.63 -16.04 7.64
CA ASP A 283 8.53 -16.81 6.40
C ASP A 283 9.43 -16.25 5.28
N VAL A 284 9.59 -14.92 5.20
CA VAL A 284 10.60 -14.24 4.37
C VAL A 284 11.34 -13.21 5.23
N PRO A 285 12.56 -13.50 5.69
CA PRO A 285 13.35 -12.57 6.50
C PRO A 285 13.59 -11.20 5.85
N ASN A 286 13.73 -10.17 6.68
CA ASN A 286 14.14 -8.81 6.30
C ASN A 286 13.16 -8.12 5.34
N VAL A 287 11.88 -8.09 5.72
CA VAL A 287 10.82 -7.42 4.96
C VAL A 287 10.07 -6.41 5.83
N ALA A 288 10.01 -5.16 5.36
CA ALA A 288 9.12 -4.11 5.83
C ALA A 288 8.39 -3.52 4.61
N PHE A 289 7.21 -4.05 4.30
CA PHE A 289 6.51 -3.83 3.03
C PHE A 289 5.20 -3.04 3.21
N PRO A 290 5.10 -1.79 2.73
CA PRO A 290 3.96 -0.92 3.01
C PRO A 290 2.79 -1.20 2.06
N CYS A 291 1.58 -1.38 2.60
CA CYS A 291 0.38 -1.68 1.82
C CYS A 291 -0.76 -0.68 1.99
N ALA A 292 -0.93 -0.09 3.17
CA ALA A 292 -1.94 0.93 3.41
C ALA A 292 -1.41 2.08 4.25
N ALA A 293 -1.98 3.26 4.02
CA ALA A 293 -1.74 4.47 4.80
C ALA A 293 -3.09 5.14 5.05
N LEU A 294 -3.47 5.25 6.31
CA LEU A 294 -4.56 6.10 6.75
C LEU A 294 -4.02 7.51 6.98
N SER A 295 -4.83 8.51 6.70
CA SER A 295 -4.44 9.91 6.82
C SER A 295 -5.57 10.74 7.44
N ASP A 296 -5.27 11.50 8.49
CA ASP A 296 -6.20 12.45 9.10
C ASP A 296 -5.89 13.87 8.60
N ALA A 297 -6.75 14.41 7.75
CA ALA A 297 -6.52 15.72 7.15
C ALA A 297 -6.53 16.89 8.15
N ALA A 298 -7.24 16.74 9.28
CA ALA A 298 -7.32 17.79 10.29
C ALA A 298 -6.01 17.95 11.08
N THR A 299 -5.28 16.85 11.31
CA THR A 299 -4.11 16.85 12.18
C THR A 299 -2.79 16.54 11.47
N GLY A 300 -2.81 16.07 10.22
CA GLY A 300 -1.61 15.63 9.52
C GLY A 300 -1.10 14.24 9.92
N ARG A 301 -1.84 13.50 10.75
CA ARG A 301 -1.42 12.19 11.27
C ARG A 301 -1.53 11.15 10.17
N LEU A 302 -0.52 10.30 10.05
CA LEU A 302 -0.47 9.17 9.12
C LEU A 302 -0.25 7.86 9.88
N ALA A 303 -1.03 6.83 9.59
CA ALA A 303 -0.85 5.48 10.13
C ALA A 303 -0.66 4.46 9.00
N PHE A 304 0.48 3.75 9.01
CA PHE A 304 0.93 2.88 7.93
C PHE A 304 0.87 1.42 8.33
N TYR A 305 0.09 0.63 7.60
CA TYR A 305 0.10 -0.82 7.72
C TYR A 305 1.15 -1.39 6.78
N TYR A 306 2.03 -2.21 7.34
CA TYR A 306 3.10 -2.84 6.59
C TYR A 306 3.24 -4.32 6.96
N GLY A 307 3.50 -5.16 5.96
CA GLY A 307 3.88 -6.55 6.19
C GLY A 307 5.28 -6.64 6.74
N CYS A 308 5.45 -7.49 7.75
CA CYS A 308 6.72 -7.75 8.42
C CYS A 308 7.11 -9.21 8.19
N ALA A 309 8.30 -9.41 7.61
CA ALA A 309 8.88 -10.72 7.31
C ALA A 309 7.95 -11.70 6.56
N ASP A 310 7.02 -11.21 5.74
CA ASP A 310 5.92 -11.96 5.12
C ASP A 310 5.15 -12.88 6.11
N THR A 311 5.02 -12.43 7.36
CA THR A 311 4.51 -13.26 8.47
C THR A 311 3.37 -12.58 9.23
N VAL A 312 3.56 -11.31 9.59
CA VAL A 312 2.64 -10.53 10.42
C VAL A 312 2.42 -9.14 9.84
N THR A 313 1.40 -8.41 10.32
CA THR A 313 1.20 -6.99 9.97
C THR A 313 1.61 -6.09 11.13
N GLY A 314 2.50 -5.15 10.85
CA GLY A 314 2.88 -4.07 11.75
C GLY A 314 2.18 -2.75 11.42
N LEU A 315 2.20 -1.84 12.37
CA LEU A 315 1.73 -0.47 12.25
C LEU A 315 2.86 0.51 12.57
N ALA A 316 2.93 1.62 11.84
CA ALA A 316 3.85 2.71 12.10
C ALA A 316 3.17 4.06 11.86
N PHE A 317 3.76 5.13 12.36
CA PHE A 317 3.16 6.46 12.37
C PHE A 317 4.14 7.52 11.85
N ALA A 318 3.60 8.55 11.23
CA ALA A 318 4.34 9.76 10.88
C ALA A 318 3.42 10.99 10.92
N GLN A 319 4.02 12.17 11.01
CA GLN A 319 3.35 13.43 10.70
C GLN A 319 3.65 13.82 9.25
N VAL A 320 2.62 14.17 8.48
CA VAL A 320 2.75 14.45 7.04
C VAL A 320 3.69 15.61 6.74
N ASP A 321 3.65 16.67 7.55
CA ASP A 321 4.49 17.86 7.34
C ASP A 321 5.97 17.55 7.57
N GLU A 322 6.27 16.79 8.62
CA GLU A 322 7.63 16.32 8.92
C GLU A 322 8.13 15.34 7.85
N LEU A 323 7.26 14.45 7.37
CA LEU A 323 7.60 13.52 6.30
C LEU A 323 7.90 14.25 4.98
N ILE A 324 7.08 15.24 4.61
CA ILE A 324 7.29 16.07 3.42
C ILE A 324 8.59 16.88 3.54
N ALA A 325 8.85 17.49 4.70
CA ALA A 325 10.11 18.19 4.95
C ALA A 325 11.31 17.25 4.78
N PHE A 326 11.25 16.07 5.40
CA PHE A 326 12.30 15.05 5.29
C PHE A 326 12.53 14.61 3.83
N ILE A 327 11.46 14.40 3.05
CA ILE A 327 11.56 14.04 1.63
C ILE A 327 12.31 15.12 0.84
N LYS A 328 11.96 16.39 1.05
CA LYS A 328 12.57 17.52 0.33
C LYS A 328 14.03 17.73 0.73
N GLU A 329 14.33 17.69 2.02
CA GLU A 329 15.69 17.87 2.57
C GLU A 329 16.65 16.74 2.16
N ASN A 330 16.12 15.52 1.97
CA ASN A 330 16.91 14.34 1.65
C ASN A 330 16.66 13.83 0.21
N SER A 331 16.31 14.72 -0.73
CA SER A 331 15.99 14.32 -2.11
C SER A 331 17.22 13.89 -2.92
N ARG A 332 17.06 12.90 -3.82
CA ARG A 332 18.04 12.53 -4.87
C ARG A 332 17.64 12.94 -6.28
N VAL A 333 16.46 13.52 -6.45
CA VAL A 333 15.94 13.98 -7.74
C VAL A 333 16.22 15.46 -7.90
#